data_AF-A0A1V5VXL9-F1
#
_entry.id   AF-A0A1V5VXL9-F1
#
_cell.length_a   1.000
_cell.length_b   1.000
_cell.length_c   1.000
_cell.angle_alpha   90.00
_cell.angle_beta   90.00
_cell.angle_gamma   90.00
#
_symmetry.space_group_name_H-M   'P 1'
#
loop_
_entity.id
_entity.type
_entity.pdbx_description
1 polymer ?
#
loop_
_entity_poly.entity_id
_entity_poly.type
_entity_poly.pdbx_seq_one_letter_code
_entity_poly.pdbx_strand_id
1 'polypeptide(L)'
;MKKAQMNYLVDCVILIAFVLSALSGLTFLVPLGWLNLEAATGPAFLGISLSMWNDLHTFASIAMIAGVALHLILHWTWIFTMTKRTLGKQLPGKA
;
A
#
# COMPACT_ATOMS: atom_id res chain seq x y z
N MET A 1 22.78 6.74 9.66
CA MET A 1 21.91 7.44 8.69
C MET A 1 21.16 8.54 9.40
N LYS A 2 20.91 9.69 8.76
CA LYS A 2 20.09 10.75 9.38
C LYS A 2 18.63 10.27 9.46
N LYS A 3 17.91 10.57 10.56
CA LYS A 3 16.50 10.15 10.76
C LYS A 3 15.60 10.47 9.56
N ALA A 4 15.78 11.65 8.97
CA ALA A 4 15.06 12.06 7.77
C ALA A 4 15.30 11.15 6.55
N GLN A 5 16.52 10.65 6.35
CA GLN A 5 16.83 9.73 5.26
C GLN A 5 16.16 8.38 5.47
N MET A 6 16.09 7.90 6.71
CA MET A 6 15.41 6.64 7.03
C MET A 6 13.91 6.74 6.80
N ASN A 7 13.28 7.84 7.25
CA ASN A 7 11.86 8.09 6.98
C ASN A 7 11.59 8.15 5.48
N TYR A 8 12.39 8.92 4.73
CA TYR A 8 12.26 9.02 3.27
C TYR A 8 12.39 7.66 2.57
N LEU A 9 13.36 6.84 2.98
CA LEU A 9 13.55 5.50 2.43
C LEU A 9 12.33 4.60 2.67
N VAL A 10 11.80 4.60 3.91
CA VAL A 10 10.60 3.82 4.26
C VAL A 10 9.41 4.26 3.40
N ASP A 11 9.21 5.56 3.23
CA ASP A 11 8.12 6.10 2.42
C ASP A 11 8.27 5.72 0.94
N CYS A 12 9.49 5.75 0.38
CA CYS A 12 9.74 5.28 -0.98
C CYS A 12 9.45 3.77 -1.14
N VAL A 13 9.85 2.95 -0.18
CA VAL A 13 9.57 1.50 -0.20
C VAL A 13 8.07 1.24 -0.16
N ILE A 14 7.34 1.95 0.72
CA ILE A 14 5.87 1.86 0.79
C ILE A 14 5.24 2.27 -0.53
N LEU A 15 5.69 3.37 -1.14
CA LEU A 15 5.15 3.85 -2.42
C LEU A 15 5.32 2.82 -3.53
N ILE A 16 6.51 2.21 -3.65
CA ILE A 16 6.76 1.17 -4.66
C ILE A 16 5.89 -0.05 -4.39
N ALA A 17 5.83 -0.53 -3.15
CA ALA A 17 5.00 -1.68 -2.78
C ALA A 17 3.51 -1.43 -3.02
N PHE A 18 3.03 -0.21 -2.73
CA PHE A 18 1.67 0.23 -3.02
C PHE A 18 1.37 0.21 -4.52
N VAL A 19 2.26 0.76 -5.36
CA VAL A 19 2.07 0.76 -6.82
C VAL A 19 2.01 -0.67 -7.36
N LEU A 20 2.93 -1.54 -6.93
CA LEU A 20 2.92 -2.94 -7.34
C LEU A 20 1.63 -3.67 -6.91
N SER A 21 1.22 -3.51 -5.65
CA SER A 21 -0.02 -4.09 -5.12
C SER A 21 -1.26 -3.57 -5.84
N ALA A 22 -1.34 -2.25 -6.09
CA ALA A 22 -2.47 -1.64 -6.78
C ALA A 22 -2.58 -2.14 -8.22
N LEU A 23 -1.47 -2.12 -8.98
CA LEU A 23 -1.48 -2.56 -10.38
C LEU A 23 -1.83 -4.04 -10.53
N SER A 24 -1.27 -4.91 -9.68
CA SER A 24 -1.63 -6.33 -9.71
C SER A 24 -3.06 -6.57 -9.25
N GLY A 25 -3.55 -5.82 -8.26
CA GLY A 25 -4.94 -5.90 -7.78
C GLY A 25 -5.97 -5.52 -8.84
N LEU A 26 -5.66 -4.51 -9.68
CA LEU A 26 -6.51 -4.11 -10.80
C LEU A 26 -6.72 -5.24 -11.82
N THR A 27 -5.77 -6.17 -11.95
CA THR A 27 -5.91 -7.31 -12.87
C THR A 27 -7.03 -8.28 -12.47
N PHE A 28 -7.45 -8.28 -11.20
CA PHE A 28 -8.58 -9.09 -10.73
C PHE A 28 -9.94 -8.43 -10.94
N LEU A 29 -9.97 -7.14 -11.29
CA LEU A 29 -11.19 -6.37 -11.54
C LEU A 29 -11.58 -6.34 -13.03
N VAL A 30 -10.75 -6.91 -13.91
CA VAL A 30 -11.00 -6.88 -15.34
C VAL A 30 -12.16 -7.81 -15.73
N PRO A 31 -12.94 -7.48 -16.77
CA PRO A 31 -14.02 -8.34 -17.25
C PRO A 31 -13.50 -9.73 -17.66
N LEU A 32 -14.29 -10.78 -17.40
CA LEU A 32 -13.91 -12.16 -17.75
C LEU A 32 -13.61 -12.35 -19.23
N GLY A 33 -14.24 -11.57 -20.12
CA GLY A 33 -13.98 -11.61 -21.57
C GLY A 33 -12.59 -11.09 -21.97
N TRP A 34 -11.83 -10.46 -21.07
CA TRP A 34 -10.46 -9.98 -21.32
C TRP A 34 -9.40 -10.96 -20.80
N LEU A 35 -9.83 -12.03 -20.12
CA LEU A 35 -8.96 -13.10 -19.65
C LEU A 35 -8.79 -14.13 -20.75
N ASN A 36 -7.58 -14.66 -20.88
CA ASN A 36 -7.38 -15.92 -21.57
C ASN A 36 -7.77 -17.05 -20.60
N LEU A 37 -8.83 -17.79 -20.92
CA LEU A 37 -9.37 -18.89 -20.11
C LEU A 37 -9.08 -20.27 -20.72
N GLU A 38 -8.06 -20.40 -21.55
CA GLU A 38 -7.68 -21.68 -22.16
C GLU A 38 -7.36 -22.73 -21.09
N ALA A 39 -7.98 -23.91 -21.22
CA ALA A 39 -7.89 -24.99 -20.23
C ALA A 39 -6.46 -25.54 -20.05
N ALA A 40 -5.59 -25.41 -21.06
CA ALA A 40 -4.22 -25.92 -21.02
C ALA A 40 -3.26 -25.00 -20.25
N THR A 41 -3.48 -23.69 -20.25
CA THR A 41 -2.60 -22.69 -19.63
C THR A 41 -3.18 -22.10 -18.34
N GLY A 42 -4.48 -22.30 -18.10
CA GLY A 42 -5.22 -21.67 -17.02
C GLY A 42 -5.47 -20.18 -17.25
N PRO A 43 -6.17 -19.51 -16.31
CA PRO A 43 -6.54 -18.10 -16.45
C PRO A 43 -5.32 -17.18 -16.52
N ALA A 44 -5.27 -16.33 -17.54
CA ALA A 44 -4.18 -15.36 -17.74
C ALA A 44 -4.71 -13.99 -18.17
N PHE A 45 -3.98 -12.95 -17.76
CA PHE A 45 -4.22 -11.56 -18.15
C PHE A 45 -2.92 -10.95 -18.67
N LEU A 46 -2.96 -10.29 -19.83
CA LEU A 46 -1.78 -9.73 -20.52
C LEU A 46 -0.64 -10.76 -20.76
N GLY A 47 -0.99 -12.03 -20.99
CA GLY A 47 -0.01 -13.10 -21.19
C GLY A 47 0.68 -13.59 -19.93
N ILE A 48 0.28 -13.10 -18.75
CA ILE A 48 0.77 -13.52 -17.44
C ILE A 48 -0.35 -14.25 -16.69
N SER A 49 -0.03 -15.38 -16.04
CA SER A 49 -1.03 -16.16 -15.31
C SER A 49 -1.63 -15.36 -14.13
N LEU A 50 -2.92 -15.55 -13.85
CA LEU A 50 -3.55 -14.94 -12.68
C LEU A 50 -2.90 -15.37 -11.37
N SER A 51 -2.29 -16.57 -11.32
CA SER A 51 -1.50 -17.01 -10.16
C SER A 51 -0.30 -16.09 -9.92
N MET A 52 0.43 -15.73 -10.97
CA MET A 52 1.58 -14.83 -10.84
C MET A 52 1.16 -13.42 -10.44
N TRP A 53 0.02 -12.93 -10.96
CA TRP A 53 -0.57 -11.67 -10.51
C TRP A 53 -0.97 -11.73 -9.03
N ASN A 54 -1.51 -12.87 -8.57
CA ASN A 54 -1.88 -13.09 -7.17
C ASN A 54 -0.68 -13.11 -6.24
N ASP A 55 0.40 -13.78 -6.64
CA ASP A 55 1.64 -13.81 -5.86
C ASP A 55 2.24 -12.41 -5.78
N LEU A 56 2.32 -11.68 -6.91
CA LEU A 56 2.78 -10.30 -6.93
C LEU A 56 1.93 -9.41 -6.03
N HIS A 57 0.61 -9.50 -6.10
CA HIS A 57 -0.31 -8.76 -5.24
C HIS A 57 -0.11 -9.09 -3.76
N THR A 58 0.00 -10.37 -3.42
CA THR A 58 0.14 -10.83 -2.04
C THR A 58 1.44 -10.36 -1.43
N PHE A 59 2.57 -10.62 -2.09
CA PHE A 59 3.88 -10.24 -1.56
C PHE A 59 4.09 -8.72 -1.54
N ALA A 60 3.62 -7.98 -2.56
CA ALA A 60 3.67 -6.53 -2.55
C ALA A 60 2.82 -5.94 -1.41
N SER A 61 1.63 -6.52 -1.16
CA SER A 61 0.75 -6.08 -0.07
C SER A 61 1.34 -6.37 1.30
N ILE A 62 1.98 -7.52 1.50
CA ILE A 62 2.70 -7.85 2.74
C ILE A 62 3.83 -6.85 2.99
N ALA A 63 4.65 -6.55 1.97
CA ALA A 63 5.71 -5.56 2.07
C ALA A 63 5.17 -4.17 2.38
N MET A 64 4.07 -3.76 1.74
CA MET A 64 3.40 -2.49 2.00
C MET A 64 2.89 -2.41 3.44
N ILE A 65 2.21 -3.44 3.95
CA ILE A 65 1.70 -3.47 5.33
C ILE A 65 2.84 -3.36 6.34
N ALA A 66 3.92 -4.12 6.14
CA ALA A 66 5.11 -4.04 6.98
C ALA A 66 5.76 -2.65 6.94
N GLY A 67 5.86 -2.06 5.75
CA GLY A 67 6.35 -0.70 5.56
C GLY A 67 5.48 0.34 6.28
N VAL A 68 4.15 0.29 6.10
CA VAL A 68 3.21 1.20 6.77
C VAL A 68 3.28 1.05 8.28
N ALA A 69 3.38 -0.18 8.81
CA ALA A 69 3.57 -0.40 10.24
C ALA A 69 4.84 0.29 10.76
N LEU A 70 5.96 0.15 10.04
CA LEU A 70 7.20 0.84 10.37
C LEU A 70 7.06 2.37 10.28
N HIS A 71 6.41 2.88 9.24
CA HIS A 71 6.12 4.31 9.07
C HIS A 71 5.33 4.86 10.28
N LEU A 72 4.26 4.17 10.70
CA LEU A 72 3.46 4.58 11.85
C LEU A 72 4.27 4.61 13.14
N ILE A 73 5.15 3.62 13.36
CA ILE A 73 6.07 3.60 14.52
C ILE A 73 7.02 4.80 14.47
N LEU A 74 7.64 5.07 13.30
CA LEU A 74 8.58 6.18 13.12
C LEU A 74 7.93 7.58 13.30
N HIS A 75 6.64 7.66 13.03
CA HIS A 75 5.83 8.88 13.11
C HIS A 75 4.95 8.98 14.36
N TRP A 76 5.01 8.01 15.28
CA TRP A 76 4.10 7.90 16.42
C TRP A 76 3.97 9.19 17.26
N THR A 77 5.08 9.83 17.62
CA THR A 77 5.08 11.09 18.39
C THR A 77 4.40 12.23 17.63
N TRP A 78 4.61 12.30 16.32
CA TRP A 78 3.99 13.31 15.46
C TRP A 78 2.48 13.06 15.37
N ILE A 79 2.06 11.81 15.16
CA ILE A 79 0.64 11.39 15.12
C ILE A 79 -0.05 11.82 16.41
N PHE A 80 0.49 11.43 17.58
CA PHE A 80 -0.10 11.76 18.87
C PHE A 80 -0.22 13.29 19.07
N THR A 81 0.83 14.04 18.73
CA THR A 81 0.86 15.50 18.86
C THR A 81 -0.18 16.16 17.94
N MET A 82 -0.28 15.72 16.69
CA MET A 82 -1.27 16.24 15.73
C MET A 82 -2.70 15.87 16.11
N THR A 83 -2.95 14.64 16.55
CA THR A 83 -4.27 14.19 17.02
C THR A 83 -4.72 15.02 18.23
N LYS A 84 -3.84 15.23 19.22
CA LYS A 84 -4.14 16.08 20.38
C LYS A 84 -4.42 17.54 19.99
N ARG A 85 -3.64 18.10 19.05
CA ARG A 85 -3.85 19.48 18.57
C ARG A 85 -5.15 19.64 17.80
N THR A 86 -5.52 18.66 16.98
CA THR A 86 -6.70 18.72 16.11
C THR A 86 -7.98 18.49 16.90
N LEU A 87 -7.98 17.49 17.79
CA LEU A 87 -9.14 17.18 18.65
C LEU A 87 -9.24 18.08 19.89
N GLY A 88 -8.10 18.58 20.39
CA GLY A 88 -8.04 19.46 21.57
C GLY A 88 -8.29 20.94 21.28
N LYS A 89 -8.44 21.36 20.02
CA LYS A 89 -8.71 22.77 19.63
C LYS A 89 -10.17 23.04 19.22
N GLN A 90 -11.12 22.44 19.93
CA GLN A 90 -12.53 22.87 19.93
C GLN A 90 -12.98 23.40 21.30
N LEU A 91 -12.11 24.05 22.06
CA LEU A 91 -12.58 24.95 23.12
C LEU A 91 -12.58 26.38 22.57
N PRO A 92 -13.76 26.95 22.27
CA PRO A 92 -13.86 28.34 21.86
C PRO A 92 -13.25 29.22 22.95
N GLY A 93 -12.17 29.90 22.61
CA GLY A 93 -11.60 30.94 23.44
C GLY A 93 -12.63 32.06 23.57
N LYS A 94 -13.06 32.28 24.81
CA LYS A 94 -13.88 33.40 25.28
C LYS A 94 -13.38 34.72 24.68
N ALA A 95 -14.28 35.43 23.98
CA ALA A 95 -14.17 36.86 23.75
C ALA A 95 -14.51 37.63 25.05
#